data_AF-W9KZ63-F1
#
_entry.id   AF-W9KZ63-F1
#
_cell.length_a   1.000
_cell.length_b   1.000
_cell.length_c   1.000
_cell.angle_alpha   90.00
_cell.angle_beta   90.00
_cell.angle_gamma   90.00
#
_symmetry.space_group_name_H-M   'P 1'
#
loop_
_entity.id
_entity.type
_entity.pdbx_description
1 polymer ?
#
loop_
_entity_poly.entity_id
_entity_poly.type
_entity_poly.pdbx_seq_one_letter_code
_entity_poly.pdbx_strand_id
1 'polypeptide(L)'
;MGYSEVLCHICGVSFNISRSRTDKEPRSAAWGQILAINPDNSHGQWGCYYVKRDGGQEPGTASSEPVKYIPPKIDLEDSSDDGWTSDTPDDEWEHIAGLECEYNGAYNGNHIPAEAMNHCQTSQCLVPKGDNWQPEANDQDFETSGNLFLSGLSDDMPSRDMGWPSVSPPRHGTSDVRAENIIWDAQEADEYCMPFHPTCFEIFKRASLYRYGTVDVECLMQWWRLEPKYEDFEHFPRHPAVKEAEQQWWSHERGGEFLVANPCFVPGLDDLLQSTQNVEHTLGNESSLSGTTISTKPAPSDPFSKLPSEMIREILIHLSFKDLANLRLTSRIFLHLPNPVLYELTVRDTPWLYEAWSSLLISFWATTTQAEIEQEIERGGSIRTTPHPVKLLSKGETDWLRVQVEVSKNWKTLLGLQNRRRIWGDCQEILNRVDEYRKQGKI
;
A
#
# COMPACT_ATOMS: atom_id res chain seq x y z
N MET A 1 -1.25 -31.46 7.49
CA MET A 1 -1.91 -30.17 7.75
C MET A 1 -1.55 -29.27 6.57
N GLY A 2 -2.53 -28.56 6.01
CA GLY A 2 -2.30 -27.70 4.85
C GLY A 2 -2.06 -26.28 5.32
N TYR A 3 -1.05 -25.61 4.76
CA TYR A 3 -0.74 -24.20 5.02
C TYR A 3 -1.94 -23.30 4.73
N SER A 4 -2.19 -22.31 5.60
CA SER A 4 -3.26 -21.34 5.45
C SER A 4 -2.85 -19.99 6.02
N GLU A 5 -2.91 -18.95 5.19
CA GLU A 5 -2.49 -17.60 5.58
C GLU A 5 -3.55 -16.86 6.42
N VAL A 6 -3.05 -15.97 7.28
CA VAL A 6 -3.80 -14.82 7.80
C VAL A 6 -3.34 -13.61 7.01
N LEU A 7 -4.26 -12.88 6.40
CA LEU A 7 -3.96 -11.75 5.51
C LEU A 7 -4.30 -10.42 6.18
N CYS A 8 -3.86 -9.30 5.61
CA CYS A 8 -4.32 -7.99 6.05
C CYS A 8 -5.83 -7.86 5.83
N HIS A 9 -6.59 -7.63 6.90
CA HIS A 9 -8.05 -7.57 6.82
C HIS A 9 -8.55 -6.33 6.05
N ILE A 10 -7.77 -5.26 5.99
CA ILE A 10 -8.12 -4.03 5.25
C ILE A 10 -7.92 -4.22 3.74
N CYS A 11 -6.83 -4.84 3.30
CA CYS A 11 -6.43 -4.82 1.88
C CYS A 11 -6.33 -6.20 1.23
N GLY A 12 -6.45 -7.29 1.99
CA GLY A 12 -6.39 -8.67 1.51
C GLY A 12 -5.03 -9.15 1.03
N VAL A 13 -3.95 -8.37 1.25
CA VAL A 13 -2.58 -8.78 0.87
C VAL A 13 -1.93 -9.55 2.01
N SER A 14 -1.17 -10.60 1.68
CA SER A 14 -0.42 -11.40 2.64
C SER A 14 0.68 -10.57 3.33
N PHE A 15 1.02 -10.97 4.55
CA PHE A 15 2.21 -10.49 5.27
C PHE A 15 3.47 -11.28 4.88
N ASN A 16 3.31 -12.48 4.32
CA ASN A 16 4.40 -13.39 3.97
C ASN A 16 4.92 -13.12 2.55
N ILE A 17 5.22 -11.87 2.26
CA ILE A 17 5.68 -11.41 0.95
C ILE A 17 7.19 -11.65 0.79
N SER A 18 7.56 -12.33 -0.29
CA SER A 18 8.94 -12.56 -0.68
C SER A 18 9.39 -11.59 -1.78
N ARG A 19 10.68 -11.23 -1.76
CA ARG A 19 11.33 -10.43 -2.82
C ARG A 19 12.65 -11.06 -3.23
N SER A 20 12.84 -11.24 -4.54
CA SER A 20 14.14 -11.55 -5.12
C SER A 20 14.87 -10.27 -5.49
N ARG A 21 16.14 -10.14 -5.12
CA ARG A 21 16.96 -8.97 -5.46
C ARG A 21 17.50 -9.02 -6.89
N THR A 22 17.93 -7.87 -7.38
CA THR A 22 18.72 -7.76 -8.61
C THR A 22 20.19 -8.12 -8.39
N ASP A 23 20.94 -8.25 -9.48
CA ASP A 23 22.39 -8.49 -9.47
C ASP A 23 23.20 -7.37 -8.82
N LYS A 24 22.67 -6.14 -8.85
CA LYS A 24 23.29 -4.92 -8.32
C LYS A 24 22.93 -4.62 -6.87
N GLU A 25 21.93 -5.29 -6.34
CA GLU A 25 21.44 -5.07 -4.99
C GLU A 25 22.17 -5.98 -3.97
N PRO A 26 22.39 -5.50 -2.73
CA PRO A 26 22.94 -6.33 -1.65
C PRO A 26 21.97 -7.44 -1.25
N ARG A 27 22.47 -8.47 -0.54
CA ARG A 27 21.65 -9.59 -0.04
C ARG A 27 20.47 -9.15 0.82
N SER A 28 20.63 -8.06 1.58
CA SER A 28 19.58 -7.46 2.42
C SER A 28 18.39 -6.93 1.64
N ALA A 29 18.50 -6.77 0.31
CA ALA A 29 17.38 -6.40 -0.55
C ALA A 29 16.51 -7.61 -0.95
N ALA A 30 16.85 -8.83 -0.52
CA ALA A 30 16.02 -10.02 -0.73
C ALA A 30 15.56 -10.59 0.62
N TRP A 31 14.31 -11.03 0.69
CA TRP A 31 13.69 -11.55 1.90
C TRP A 31 12.53 -12.51 1.59
N GLY A 32 12.00 -13.14 2.63
CA GLY A 32 10.94 -14.13 2.57
C GLY A 32 11.45 -15.54 2.27
N GLN A 33 10.57 -16.52 2.48
CA GLN A 33 10.80 -17.90 2.07
C GLN A 33 10.53 -18.00 0.56
N ILE A 34 11.57 -17.87 -0.23
CA ILE A 34 11.52 -18.19 -1.66
C ILE A 34 11.34 -19.71 -1.73
N LEU A 35 10.19 -20.19 -2.22
CA LEU A 35 10.01 -21.62 -2.51
C LEU A 35 11.20 -22.06 -3.37
N ALA A 36 12.12 -22.87 -2.83
CA ALA A 36 13.41 -23.05 -3.46
C ALA A 36 13.21 -23.58 -4.88
N ILE A 37 13.60 -22.77 -5.87
CA ILE A 37 13.66 -23.26 -7.24
C ILE A 37 14.94 -24.07 -7.29
N ASN A 38 14.81 -25.38 -7.48
CA ASN A 38 15.95 -26.17 -7.89
C ASN A 38 16.58 -25.48 -9.12
N PRO A 39 17.85 -25.09 -9.09
CA PRO A 39 18.50 -24.40 -10.19
C PRO A 39 18.33 -25.11 -11.55
N ASP A 40 18.14 -26.43 -11.54
CA ASP A 40 17.92 -27.23 -12.75
C ASP A 40 16.50 -27.07 -13.34
N ASN A 41 15.54 -26.59 -12.54
CA ASN A 41 14.15 -26.34 -12.94
C ASN A 41 13.93 -24.90 -13.44
N SER A 42 14.81 -23.97 -13.07
CA SER A 42 14.91 -22.66 -13.72
C SER A 42 15.77 -22.80 -14.97
N HIS A 43 15.18 -23.12 -16.11
CA HIS A 43 15.88 -23.50 -17.35
C HIS A 43 16.73 -22.40 -18.05
N GLY A 44 17.34 -21.46 -17.30
CA GLY A 44 18.16 -20.36 -17.84
C GLY A 44 17.39 -19.44 -18.80
N GLN A 45 16.07 -19.56 -18.83
CA GLN A 45 15.20 -19.04 -19.90
C GLN A 45 15.03 -17.52 -19.81
N TRP A 46 15.14 -16.94 -18.62
CA TRP A 46 14.83 -15.54 -18.35
C TRP A 46 16.03 -14.70 -17.90
N GLY A 47 17.24 -15.20 -18.12
CA GLY A 47 18.48 -14.55 -17.65
C GLY A 47 18.69 -14.62 -16.14
N CYS A 48 17.99 -15.52 -15.45
CA CYS A 48 18.20 -15.81 -14.04
C CYS A 48 19.54 -16.53 -13.83
N TYR A 49 20.12 -16.35 -12.64
CA TYR A 49 21.26 -17.12 -12.19
C TYR A 49 21.21 -17.31 -10.68
N TYR A 50 22.02 -18.22 -10.16
CA TYR A 50 22.02 -18.61 -8.76
C TYR A 50 23.36 -18.27 -8.13
N VAL A 51 23.32 -17.82 -6.89
CA VAL A 51 24.51 -17.58 -6.07
C VAL A 51 24.48 -18.47 -4.85
N LYS A 52 25.62 -19.08 -4.50
CA LYS A 52 25.68 -19.94 -3.32
C LYS A 52 25.51 -19.10 -2.05
N ARG A 53 24.65 -19.53 -1.13
CA ARG A 53 24.53 -18.96 0.22
C ARG A 53 25.75 -19.43 1.02
N ASP A 54 26.68 -18.53 1.28
CA ASP A 54 27.74 -18.79 2.26
C ASP A 54 27.08 -18.80 3.64
N GLY A 55 26.88 -20.00 4.19
CA GLY A 55 26.19 -20.19 5.47
C GLY A 55 26.74 -19.26 6.56
N GLY A 56 25.92 -18.29 6.99
CA GLY A 56 26.12 -17.54 8.22
C GLY A 56 27.04 -16.31 8.19
N GLN A 57 27.43 -15.74 7.04
CA GLN A 57 28.22 -14.50 7.04
C GLN A 57 27.36 -13.23 7.08
N GLU A 58 27.58 -12.40 8.11
CA GLU A 58 27.01 -11.06 8.23
C GLU A 58 27.27 -10.19 6.98
N PRO A 59 26.34 -9.29 6.62
CA PRO A 59 26.46 -8.46 5.44
C PRO A 59 27.69 -7.53 5.54
N GLY A 60 28.69 -7.77 4.69
CA GLY A 60 29.83 -6.86 4.49
C GLY A 60 31.24 -7.46 4.51
N THR A 61 31.40 -8.78 4.67
CA THR A 61 32.74 -9.40 4.81
C THR A 61 33.16 -10.37 3.69
N ALA A 62 32.32 -10.63 2.69
CA ALA A 62 32.69 -11.53 1.59
C ALA A 62 33.74 -10.89 0.67
N SER A 63 34.98 -11.38 0.75
CA SER A 63 36.13 -10.91 -0.06
C SER A 63 36.27 -11.60 -1.42
N SER A 64 35.33 -12.47 -1.79
CA SER A 64 35.31 -13.21 -3.06
C SER A 64 33.98 -13.01 -3.78
N GLU A 65 34.03 -12.88 -5.12
CA GLU A 65 32.82 -12.90 -5.94
C GLU A 65 32.05 -14.21 -5.68
N PRO A 66 30.73 -14.15 -5.40
CA PRO A 66 29.95 -15.34 -5.13
C PRO A 66 29.96 -16.26 -6.34
N VAL A 67 30.08 -17.57 -6.11
CA VAL A 67 30.05 -18.58 -7.18
C VAL A 67 28.71 -18.48 -7.90
N LYS A 68 28.74 -18.01 -9.16
CA LYS A 68 27.56 -17.90 -10.01
C LYS A 68 27.33 -19.22 -10.71
N TYR A 69 26.17 -19.82 -10.47
CA TYR A 69 25.67 -20.95 -11.25
C TYR A 69 24.63 -20.43 -12.24
N ILE A 70 24.88 -20.68 -13.53
CA ILE A 70 23.92 -20.40 -14.60
C ILE A 70 23.36 -21.74 -15.03
N PRO A 71 22.06 -21.99 -14.83
CA PRO A 71 21.43 -23.23 -15.27
C PRO A 71 21.62 -23.44 -16.78
N PRO A 72 21.89 -24.67 -17.23
CA PRO A 72 21.95 -24.98 -18.65
C PRO A 72 20.59 -24.70 -19.32
N LYS A 73 20.61 -24.13 -20.53
CA LYS A 73 19.41 -24.00 -21.36
C LYS A 73 19.03 -25.39 -21.89
N ILE A 74 17.81 -25.85 -21.60
CA ILE A 74 17.26 -27.10 -22.15
C ILE A 74 16.21 -26.72 -23.21
N ASP A 75 16.16 -27.48 -24.32
CA ASP A 75 15.18 -27.28 -25.38
C ASP A 75 13.78 -27.68 -24.90
N LEU A 76 12.75 -26.94 -25.32
CA LEU A 76 11.34 -27.05 -24.89
C LEU A 76 10.71 -28.46 -25.01
N GLU A 77 11.33 -29.36 -25.79
CA GLU A 77 10.82 -30.72 -26.03
C GLU A 77 11.22 -31.73 -24.94
N ASP A 78 12.19 -31.41 -24.07
CA ASP A 78 12.67 -32.27 -22.97
C ASP A 78 12.10 -31.89 -21.59
N SER A 79 11.15 -30.95 -21.52
CA SER A 79 10.44 -30.57 -20.30
C SER A 79 9.40 -31.63 -19.92
N SER A 80 9.87 -32.78 -19.44
CA SER A 80 9.03 -33.82 -18.86
C SER A 80 9.34 -33.98 -17.37
N ASP A 81 8.94 -33.02 -16.55
CA ASP A 81 8.67 -33.28 -15.14
C ASP A 81 7.98 -32.07 -14.52
N ASP A 82 7.06 -32.32 -13.62
CA ASP A 82 6.35 -31.35 -12.77
C ASP A 82 7.27 -30.66 -11.74
N GLY A 83 8.58 -30.59 -11.98
CA GLY A 83 9.48 -29.59 -11.41
C GLY A 83 9.67 -29.63 -9.90
N TRP A 84 9.30 -30.73 -9.24
CA TRP A 84 9.47 -30.93 -7.79
C TRP A 84 10.39 -32.10 -7.51
N THR A 85 11.70 -31.84 -7.39
CA THR A 85 12.64 -32.80 -6.83
C THR A 85 13.06 -32.31 -5.43
N SER A 86 12.73 -33.11 -4.41
CA SER A 86 12.99 -32.85 -2.98
C SER A 86 14.47 -32.89 -2.57
N ASP A 87 15.39 -33.02 -3.54
CA ASP A 87 16.72 -33.57 -3.29
C ASP A 87 17.85 -32.54 -3.39
N THR A 88 17.56 -31.29 -3.79
CA THR A 88 18.50 -30.17 -3.63
C THR A 88 18.22 -29.45 -2.32
N PRO A 89 19.21 -29.26 -1.42
CA PRO A 89 19.00 -28.50 -0.19
C PRO A 89 18.56 -27.06 -0.53
N ASP A 90 17.32 -26.73 -0.18
CA ASP A 90 16.66 -25.42 -0.36
C ASP A 90 17.49 -24.22 0.16
N ASP A 91 18.49 -24.52 1.01
CA ASP A 91 19.26 -23.55 1.77
C ASP A 91 20.59 -23.14 1.12
N GLU A 92 21.04 -23.82 0.05
CA GLU A 92 22.38 -23.57 -0.51
C GLU A 92 22.41 -22.51 -1.61
N TRP A 93 21.30 -22.22 -2.29
CA TRP A 93 21.29 -21.32 -3.45
C TRP A 93 20.29 -20.17 -3.29
N GLU A 94 20.69 -18.99 -3.71
CA GLU A 94 19.82 -17.82 -3.84
C GLU A 94 19.56 -17.56 -5.33
N HIS A 95 18.27 -17.51 -5.70
CA HIS A 95 17.81 -17.13 -7.03
C HIS A 95 17.94 -15.62 -7.24
N ILE A 96 18.69 -15.22 -8.28
CA ILE A 96 18.77 -13.84 -8.77
C ILE A 96 17.92 -13.74 -10.03
N ALA A 97 16.80 -13.03 -9.91
CA ALA A 97 15.82 -12.90 -10.97
C ALA A 97 16.37 -12.04 -12.12
N GLY A 98 16.31 -12.58 -13.34
CA GLY A 98 16.51 -11.79 -14.55
C GLY A 98 15.33 -10.86 -14.85
N LEU A 99 15.49 -9.93 -15.80
CA LEU A 99 14.47 -8.92 -16.13
C LEU A 99 13.14 -9.52 -16.62
N GLU A 100 13.19 -10.70 -17.23
CA GLU A 100 12.01 -11.38 -17.79
C GLU A 100 11.58 -12.58 -16.95
N CYS A 101 12.09 -12.70 -15.72
CA CYS A 101 11.75 -13.82 -14.84
C CYS A 101 10.25 -13.83 -14.52
N GLU A 102 9.59 -14.96 -14.76
CA GLU A 102 8.16 -15.17 -14.50
C GLU A 102 7.92 -16.10 -13.30
N TYR A 103 8.96 -16.42 -12.54
CA TYR A 103 8.81 -17.16 -11.30
C TYR A 103 8.01 -16.34 -10.28
N ASN A 104 6.97 -16.94 -9.71
CA ASN A 104 5.97 -16.28 -8.87
C ASN A 104 6.12 -16.57 -7.36
N GLY A 105 7.23 -17.16 -6.91
CA GLY A 105 7.48 -17.34 -5.46
C GLY A 105 8.11 -16.13 -4.78
N ALA A 106 8.46 -15.07 -5.52
CA ALA A 106 8.91 -13.79 -4.98
C ALA A 106 8.73 -12.67 -6.00
N TYR A 107 8.45 -11.44 -5.55
CA TYR A 107 8.43 -10.30 -6.47
C TYR A 107 9.83 -10.03 -7.01
N ASN A 108 9.91 -9.76 -8.31
CA ASN A 108 11.16 -9.50 -9.01
C ASN A 108 11.67 -8.09 -8.71
N GLY A 109 12.87 -7.98 -8.12
CA GLY A 109 13.48 -6.71 -7.77
C GLY A 109 13.76 -5.76 -8.94
N ASN A 110 13.77 -6.28 -10.18
CA ASN A 110 13.86 -5.45 -11.39
C ASN A 110 12.57 -4.67 -11.69
N HIS A 111 11.44 -5.06 -11.09
CA HIS A 111 10.13 -4.45 -11.32
C HIS A 111 9.65 -3.64 -10.12
N ILE A 112 10.21 -3.89 -8.93
CA ILE A 112 9.94 -3.12 -7.73
C ILE A 112 11.21 -3.01 -6.86
N PRO A 113 11.69 -1.78 -6.55
CA PRO A 113 12.88 -1.62 -5.71
C PRO A 113 12.57 -1.97 -4.25
N ALA A 114 13.59 -2.39 -3.49
CA ALA A 114 13.41 -2.81 -2.10
C ALA A 114 12.77 -1.71 -1.24
N GLU A 115 13.20 -0.45 -1.41
CA GLU A 115 12.65 0.72 -0.72
C GLU A 115 11.14 0.90 -0.93
N ALA A 116 10.62 0.53 -2.10
CA ALA A 116 9.20 0.63 -2.40
C ALA A 116 8.39 -0.44 -1.66
N MET A 117 9.01 -1.52 -1.18
CA MET A 117 8.35 -2.60 -0.44
C MET A 117 8.58 -2.51 1.08
N ASN A 118 9.19 -1.42 1.58
CA ASN A 118 9.41 -1.25 3.01
C ASN A 118 8.09 -1.44 3.79
N HIS A 119 8.15 -2.23 4.86
CA HIS A 119 7.05 -2.53 5.79
C HIS A 119 5.88 -3.32 5.15
N CYS A 120 6.06 -3.94 3.98
CA CYS A 120 5.03 -4.77 3.35
C CYS A 120 4.76 -6.10 4.07
N GLN A 121 5.69 -6.56 4.92
CA GLN A 121 5.53 -7.78 5.72
C GLN A 121 5.06 -7.48 7.15
N THR A 122 5.18 -6.22 7.58
CA THR A 122 4.89 -5.83 8.95
C THR A 122 3.38 -5.82 9.19
N SER A 123 2.96 -6.59 10.16
CA SER A 123 1.59 -6.68 10.64
C SER A 123 1.43 -5.96 11.99
N GLN A 124 0.21 -5.52 12.24
CA GLN A 124 -0.26 -5.01 13.52
C GLN A 124 -1.73 -5.41 13.65
N CYS A 125 -2.22 -5.52 14.88
CA CYS A 125 -3.61 -5.85 15.14
C CYS A 125 -4.33 -4.75 15.91
N LEU A 126 -5.64 -4.63 15.68
CA LEU A 126 -6.56 -3.95 16.58
C LEU A 126 -7.02 -4.96 17.64
N VAL A 127 -6.77 -4.63 18.90
CA VAL A 127 -6.96 -5.51 20.04
C VAL A 127 -8.07 -4.93 20.93
N PRO A 128 -9.10 -5.74 21.29
CA PRO A 128 -10.08 -5.36 22.30
C PRO A 128 -9.41 -5.14 23.66
N LYS A 129 -9.79 -4.07 24.35
CA LYS A 129 -9.30 -3.81 25.71
C LYS A 129 -9.91 -4.82 26.70
N GLY A 130 -9.05 -5.40 27.52
CA GLY A 130 -9.49 -6.15 28.71
C GLY A 130 -9.83 -5.22 29.88
N ASP A 131 -10.47 -5.79 30.90
CA ASP A 131 -10.90 -5.06 32.11
C ASP A 131 -9.76 -4.36 32.88
N ASN A 132 -8.54 -4.88 32.76
CA ASN A 132 -7.35 -4.36 33.44
C ASN A 132 -6.53 -3.39 32.59
N TRP A 133 -7.06 -2.92 31.46
CA TRP A 133 -6.36 -1.99 30.57
C TRP A 133 -6.03 -0.68 31.29
N GLN A 134 -4.82 -0.16 31.09
CA GLN A 134 -4.36 1.12 31.63
C GLN A 134 -3.65 1.91 30.53
N PRO A 135 -3.84 3.24 30.44
CA PRO A 135 -3.17 4.04 29.41
C PRO A 135 -1.64 3.95 29.49
N GLU A 136 -1.00 3.77 28.34
CA GLU A 136 0.44 3.83 28.13
C GLU A 136 0.83 5.14 27.41
N ALA A 137 2.07 5.59 27.58
CA ALA A 137 2.52 6.88 27.04
C ALA A 137 2.57 6.96 25.50
N ASN A 138 2.55 5.81 24.83
CA ASN A 138 2.56 5.67 23.37
C ASN A 138 1.17 5.39 22.78
N ASP A 139 0.11 5.44 23.58
CA ASP A 139 -1.27 5.32 23.12
C ASP A 139 -1.67 6.52 22.25
N GLN A 140 -2.36 6.25 21.14
CA GLN A 140 -3.01 7.26 20.33
C GLN A 140 -4.33 7.73 20.98
N ASP A 141 -4.82 8.90 20.55
CA ASP A 141 -6.04 9.51 21.10
C ASP A 141 -7.24 8.54 21.10
N PHE A 142 -7.43 7.80 20.01
CA PHE A 142 -8.52 6.83 19.90
C PHE A 142 -8.35 5.63 20.86
N GLU A 143 -7.11 5.26 21.18
CA GLU A 143 -6.82 4.19 22.12
C GLU A 143 -7.15 4.62 23.54
N THR A 144 -7.10 5.91 23.87
CA THR A 144 -7.49 6.38 25.21
C THR A 144 -9.01 6.46 25.37
N SER A 145 -9.72 6.92 24.35
CA SER A 145 -11.18 7.13 24.43
C SER A 145 -12.04 5.93 24.02
N GLY A 146 -11.50 4.98 23.25
CA GLY A 146 -12.23 3.84 22.68
C GLY A 146 -12.08 2.54 23.47
N ASN A 147 -12.61 1.45 22.92
CA ASN A 147 -12.52 0.09 23.49
C ASN A 147 -11.38 -0.74 22.90
N LEU A 148 -10.54 -0.12 22.07
CA LEU A 148 -9.52 -0.79 21.27
C LEU A 148 -8.17 -0.15 21.50
N PHE A 149 -7.12 -0.94 21.32
CA PHE A 149 -5.75 -0.46 21.24
C PHE A 149 -5.00 -1.20 20.12
N LEU A 150 -3.85 -0.69 19.71
CA LEU A 150 -2.99 -1.34 18.71
C LEU A 150 -2.03 -2.32 19.39
N SER A 151 -1.80 -3.48 18.81
CA SER A 151 -0.70 -4.34 19.25
C SER A 151 0.67 -3.70 18.98
N GLY A 152 1.74 -4.32 19.47
CA GLY A 152 3.06 -4.15 18.88
C GLY A 152 3.10 -4.62 17.42
N LEU A 153 4.26 -4.52 16.78
CA LEU A 153 4.46 -4.95 15.40
C LEU A 153 4.91 -6.41 15.33
N SER A 154 4.54 -7.10 14.26
CA SER A 154 5.08 -8.42 13.93
C SER A 154 5.52 -8.48 12.47
N ASP A 155 6.75 -8.91 12.21
CA ASP A 155 7.29 -9.09 10.86
C ASP A 155 7.14 -10.53 10.33
N ASP A 156 6.58 -11.43 11.14
CA ASP A 156 6.35 -12.85 10.80
C ASP A 156 4.91 -13.26 11.14
N MET A 157 4.09 -13.49 10.11
CA MET A 157 2.73 -13.98 10.30
C MET A 157 2.70 -15.50 10.16
N PRO A 158 2.54 -16.25 11.27
CA PRO A 158 2.50 -17.70 11.20
C PRO A 158 1.31 -18.20 10.39
N SER A 159 1.45 -19.40 9.84
CA SER A 159 0.30 -20.15 9.31
C SER A 159 -0.73 -20.34 10.43
N ARG A 160 -2.01 -20.29 10.05
CA ARG A 160 -3.15 -20.38 10.97
C ARG A 160 -3.14 -21.62 11.88
N ASP A 161 -2.52 -22.71 11.43
CA ASP A 161 -2.39 -23.97 12.14
C ASP A 161 -1.13 -24.09 13.01
N MET A 162 -0.24 -23.10 12.99
CA MET A 162 1.06 -23.12 13.67
C MET A 162 1.10 -22.28 14.96
N GLY A 163 0.30 -21.22 15.06
CA GLY A 163 0.25 -20.37 16.25
C GLY A 163 -0.18 -18.94 15.97
N TRP A 164 0.12 -18.07 16.92
CA TRP A 164 -0.20 -16.64 16.88
C TRP A 164 1.08 -15.82 16.67
N PRO A 165 1.02 -14.68 15.95
CA PRO A 165 2.19 -13.81 15.82
C PRO A 165 2.56 -13.22 17.18
N SER A 166 3.87 -13.28 17.47
CA SER A 166 4.47 -12.52 18.55
C SER A 166 4.67 -11.07 18.11
N VAL A 167 4.55 -10.13 19.04
CA VAL A 167 4.62 -8.69 18.76
C VAL A 167 5.67 -7.97 19.59
N SER A 168 6.34 -6.99 18.97
CA SER A 168 7.31 -6.12 19.63
C SER A 168 7.04 -4.63 19.34
N PRO A 169 7.09 -3.74 20.35
CA PRO A 169 7.17 -4.09 21.76
C PRO A 169 5.83 -4.69 22.24
N PRO A 170 5.83 -5.55 23.27
CA PRO A 170 4.61 -5.89 23.96
C PRO A 170 3.93 -4.63 24.49
N ARG A 171 2.61 -4.52 24.33
CA ARG A 171 1.80 -3.38 24.79
C ARG A 171 0.68 -3.86 25.67
N HIS A 172 0.39 -3.13 26.75
CA HIS A 172 -0.70 -3.44 27.68
C HIS A 172 -0.65 -4.87 28.24
N GLY A 173 0.56 -5.43 28.36
CA GLY A 173 0.79 -6.81 28.81
C GLY A 173 0.59 -7.89 27.73
N THR A 174 0.40 -7.51 26.47
CA THR A 174 0.17 -8.43 25.34
C THR A 174 1.45 -8.59 24.51
N SER A 175 2.05 -9.78 24.54
CA SER A 175 3.22 -10.19 23.72
C SER A 175 2.85 -10.99 22.48
N ASP A 176 1.66 -11.58 22.45
CA ASP A 176 1.17 -12.42 21.37
C ASP A 176 -0.29 -12.03 21.11
N VAL A 177 -0.68 -11.95 19.85
CA VAL A 177 -2.03 -11.50 19.47
C VAL A 177 -2.73 -12.56 18.64
N ARG A 178 -4.00 -12.84 18.96
CA ARG A 178 -4.84 -13.82 18.26
C ARG A 178 -5.32 -13.27 16.90
N ALA A 179 -4.35 -13.00 16.02
CA ALA A 179 -4.52 -12.37 14.73
C ALA A 179 -5.34 -13.25 13.79
N GLU A 180 -6.44 -12.72 13.27
CA GLU A 180 -7.39 -13.53 12.53
C GLU A 180 -8.29 -12.69 11.61
N ASN A 181 -8.62 -13.21 10.43
CA ASN A 181 -9.62 -12.67 9.52
C ASN A 181 -11.06 -13.12 9.85
N ILE A 182 -11.24 -14.27 10.52
CA ILE A 182 -12.52 -14.97 10.73
C ILE A 182 -12.75 -15.32 12.21
N ILE A 183 -13.92 -15.03 12.77
CA ILE A 183 -14.23 -15.41 14.16
C ILE A 183 -14.79 -16.84 14.18
N TRP A 184 -13.96 -17.81 14.58
CA TRP A 184 -14.34 -19.23 14.62
C TRP A 184 -15.30 -19.58 15.76
N ASP A 185 -15.09 -18.97 16.93
CA ASP A 185 -15.97 -19.11 18.09
C ASP A 185 -16.49 -17.74 18.53
N ALA A 186 -17.81 -17.57 18.46
CA ALA A 186 -18.47 -16.34 18.88
C ALA A 186 -18.35 -16.08 20.39
N GLN A 187 -18.09 -17.11 21.22
CA GLN A 187 -17.86 -16.96 22.66
C GLN A 187 -16.48 -16.34 22.94
N GLU A 188 -15.53 -16.51 22.04
CA GLU A 188 -14.15 -16.01 22.14
C GLU A 188 -13.94 -14.78 21.23
N ALA A 189 -15.01 -14.16 20.73
CA ALA A 189 -14.95 -13.02 19.80
C ALA A 189 -14.13 -11.83 20.31
N ASP A 190 -14.07 -11.64 21.64
CA ASP A 190 -13.28 -10.59 22.28
C ASP A 190 -11.80 -10.93 22.44
N GLU A 191 -11.39 -12.18 22.17
CA GLU A 191 -9.99 -12.58 22.17
C GLU A 191 -9.33 -12.39 20.80
N TYR A 192 -10.13 -12.43 19.72
CA TYR A 192 -9.63 -12.27 18.37
C TYR A 192 -9.22 -10.82 18.09
N CYS A 193 -8.09 -10.68 17.39
CA CYS A 193 -7.49 -9.40 17.05
C CYS A 193 -7.48 -9.23 15.52
N MET A 194 -7.92 -8.07 15.02
CA MET A 194 -8.06 -7.85 13.58
C MET A 194 -6.70 -7.44 12.98
N PRO A 195 -6.09 -8.24 12.08
CA PRO A 195 -4.76 -7.98 11.54
C PRO A 195 -4.79 -7.03 10.34
N PHE A 196 -3.79 -6.16 10.23
CA PHE A 196 -3.58 -5.29 9.08
C PHE A 196 -2.13 -4.83 8.96
N HIS A 197 -1.75 -4.34 7.77
CA HIS A 197 -0.51 -3.57 7.64
C HIS A 197 -0.70 -2.20 8.31
N PRO A 198 0.26 -1.72 9.12
CA PRO A 198 0.21 -0.37 9.69
C PRO A 198 -0.03 0.73 8.63
N THR A 199 0.58 0.58 7.46
CA THR A 199 0.40 1.51 6.33
C THR A 199 -1.02 1.47 5.74
N CYS A 200 -1.73 0.33 5.79
CA CYS A 200 -3.13 0.24 5.38
C CYS A 200 -4.05 0.93 6.39
N PHE A 201 -3.76 0.80 7.69
CA PHE A 201 -4.50 1.50 8.73
C PHE A 201 -4.38 3.02 8.60
N GLU A 202 -3.23 3.54 8.19
CA GLU A 202 -3.06 4.96 7.85
C GLU A 202 -3.96 5.43 6.70
N ILE A 203 -4.20 4.58 5.69
CA ILE A 203 -5.15 4.88 4.62
C ILE A 203 -6.58 4.86 5.15
N PHE A 204 -6.93 3.87 5.98
CA PHE A 204 -8.25 3.80 6.62
C PHE A 204 -8.54 5.03 7.47
N LYS A 205 -7.60 5.48 8.31
CA LYS A 205 -7.77 6.70 9.13
C LYS A 205 -8.12 7.91 8.26
N ARG A 206 -7.50 8.04 7.09
CA ARG A 206 -7.78 9.13 6.13
C ARG A 206 -9.11 8.94 5.42
N ALA A 207 -9.48 7.71 5.03
CA ALA A 207 -10.79 7.43 4.47
C ALA A 207 -11.92 7.77 5.46
N SER A 208 -11.77 7.35 6.72
CA SER A 208 -12.70 7.66 7.81
C SER A 208 -12.79 9.17 8.06
N LEU A 209 -11.64 9.86 8.16
CA LEU A 209 -11.58 11.31 8.29
C LEU A 209 -12.26 12.04 7.13
N TYR A 210 -12.05 11.60 5.89
CA TYR A 210 -12.69 12.18 4.71
C TYR A 210 -14.21 11.97 4.71
N ARG A 211 -14.66 10.79 5.13
CA ARG A 211 -16.09 10.39 5.11
C ARG A 211 -16.89 11.02 6.25
N TYR A 212 -16.34 11.02 7.47
CA TYR A 212 -17.06 11.38 8.70
C TYR A 212 -16.55 12.68 9.35
N GLY A 213 -15.45 13.26 8.87
CA GLY A 213 -14.79 14.40 9.51
C GLY A 213 -14.03 14.04 10.79
N THR A 214 -13.98 12.76 11.15
CA THR A 214 -13.25 12.24 12.31
C THR A 214 -12.68 10.85 11.99
N VAL A 215 -11.63 10.45 12.70
CA VAL A 215 -11.07 9.10 12.59
C VAL A 215 -11.86 8.16 13.51
N ASP A 216 -12.78 7.41 12.92
CA ASP A 216 -13.59 6.41 13.61
C ASP A 216 -12.99 5.02 13.45
N VAL A 217 -12.21 4.59 14.45
CA VAL A 217 -11.56 3.26 14.49
C VAL A 217 -12.52 2.18 14.97
N GLU A 218 -13.44 2.53 15.87
CA GLU A 218 -14.39 1.57 16.46
C GLU A 218 -15.26 0.93 15.37
N CYS A 219 -15.68 1.72 14.37
CA CYS A 219 -16.49 1.22 13.27
C CYS A 219 -15.83 0.11 12.45
N LEU A 220 -14.50 0.08 12.39
CA LEU A 220 -13.75 -0.94 11.67
C LEU A 220 -13.85 -2.31 12.36
N MET A 221 -13.67 -2.32 13.69
CA MET A 221 -13.83 -3.53 14.50
C MET A 221 -15.29 -4.00 14.51
N GLN A 222 -16.25 -3.07 14.60
CA GLN A 222 -17.68 -3.41 14.58
C GLN A 222 -18.09 -4.04 13.24
N TRP A 223 -17.61 -3.49 12.11
CA TRP A 223 -17.84 -4.09 10.80
C TRP A 223 -17.26 -5.51 10.72
N TRP A 224 -15.99 -5.68 11.10
CA TRP A 224 -15.35 -7.00 11.08
C TRP A 224 -16.11 -8.04 11.93
N ARG A 225 -16.63 -7.64 13.10
CA ARG A 225 -17.44 -8.52 13.97
C ARG A 225 -18.82 -8.85 13.40
N LEU A 226 -19.38 -7.99 12.55
CA LEU A 226 -20.65 -8.23 11.85
C LEU A 226 -20.49 -9.11 10.61
N GLU A 227 -19.27 -9.20 10.08
CA GLU A 227 -18.88 -10.00 8.92
C GLU A 227 -17.79 -11.03 9.28
N PRO A 228 -18.05 -11.92 10.26
CA PRO A 228 -17.00 -12.74 10.86
C PRO A 228 -16.63 -13.99 10.06
N LYS A 229 -17.32 -14.30 8.95
CA LYS A 229 -17.21 -15.61 8.29
C LYS A 229 -16.16 -15.63 7.18
N TYR A 230 -15.73 -16.84 6.82
CA TYR A 230 -14.84 -17.06 5.68
C TYR A 230 -15.41 -16.45 4.39
N GLU A 231 -16.70 -16.68 4.13
CA GLU A 231 -17.34 -16.18 2.91
C GLU A 231 -17.40 -14.65 2.89
N ASP A 232 -17.57 -13.99 4.03
CA ASP A 232 -17.60 -12.53 4.09
C ASP A 232 -16.25 -11.93 3.69
N PHE A 233 -15.16 -12.57 4.14
CA PHE A 233 -13.80 -12.19 3.79
C PHE A 233 -13.46 -12.49 2.33
N GLU A 234 -13.78 -13.68 1.83
CA GLU A 234 -13.47 -14.13 0.46
C GLU A 234 -14.29 -13.35 -0.61
N HIS A 235 -15.56 -13.07 -0.32
CA HIS A 235 -16.45 -12.37 -1.25
C HIS A 235 -16.34 -10.84 -1.16
N PHE A 236 -15.47 -10.30 -0.29
CA PHE A 236 -15.16 -8.87 -0.29
C PHE A 236 -14.70 -8.45 -1.69
N PRO A 237 -15.21 -7.33 -2.26
CA PRO A 237 -14.99 -6.95 -3.66
C PRO A 237 -13.61 -6.31 -3.87
N ARG A 238 -12.54 -7.06 -3.58
CA ARG A 238 -11.15 -6.65 -3.76
C ARG A 238 -10.79 -6.49 -5.23
N HIS A 239 -9.70 -5.77 -5.47
CA HIS A 239 -9.08 -5.68 -6.79
C HIS A 239 -8.75 -7.07 -7.36
N PRO A 240 -8.98 -7.35 -8.66
CA PRO A 240 -8.74 -8.67 -9.26
C PRO A 240 -7.35 -9.25 -9.00
N ALA A 241 -6.31 -8.42 -9.10
CA ALA A 241 -4.93 -8.84 -8.82
C ALA A 241 -4.71 -9.42 -7.39
N VAL A 242 -5.52 -9.02 -6.40
CA VAL A 242 -5.46 -9.63 -5.05
C VAL A 242 -6.00 -11.06 -5.10
N LYS A 243 -7.14 -11.28 -5.78
CA LYS A 243 -7.75 -12.60 -5.92
C LYS A 243 -6.91 -13.56 -6.75
N GLU A 244 -6.20 -13.03 -7.74
CA GLU A 244 -5.24 -13.81 -8.54
C GLU A 244 -4.05 -14.27 -7.70
N ALA A 245 -3.56 -13.40 -6.80
CA ALA A 245 -2.45 -13.70 -5.90
C ALA A 245 -2.83 -14.58 -4.68
N GLU A 246 -4.08 -14.53 -4.23
CA GLU A 246 -4.62 -15.28 -3.08
C GLU A 246 -4.82 -16.77 -3.46
N GLN A 247 -3.71 -17.53 -3.50
CA GLN A 247 -3.71 -18.99 -3.69
C GLN A 247 -3.50 -19.69 -2.33
N GLN A 248 -3.06 -20.95 -2.33
CA GLN A 248 -2.64 -21.63 -1.10
C GLN A 248 -1.53 -20.84 -0.37
N TRP A 249 -0.62 -20.25 -1.13
CA TRP A 249 0.39 -19.28 -0.71
C TRP A 249 0.22 -18.03 -1.56
N TRP A 250 0.68 -16.88 -1.08
CA TRP A 250 0.68 -15.66 -1.89
C TRP A 250 1.49 -15.83 -3.18
N SER A 251 0.83 -15.67 -4.33
CA SER A 251 1.47 -15.72 -5.65
C SER A 251 1.98 -14.33 -6.05
N HIS A 252 3.27 -14.24 -6.36
CA HIS A 252 3.97 -13.00 -6.68
C HIS A 252 3.91 -12.72 -8.18
N GLU A 253 2.68 -12.52 -8.68
CA GLU A 253 2.41 -12.36 -10.10
C GLU A 253 3.07 -11.11 -10.69
N ARG A 254 3.59 -11.24 -11.91
CA ARG A 254 4.17 -10.13 -12.68
C ARG A 254 3.11 -9.08 -12.98
N GLY A 255 3.41 -7.81 -12.73
CA GLY A 255 2.43 -6.71 -12.81
C GLY A 255 1.61 -6.52 -11.53
N GLY A 256 1.71 -7.43 -10.57
CA GLY A 256 1.12 -7.34 -9.23
C GLY A 256 1.98 -6.60 -8.21
N GLU A 257 3.14 -6.06 -8.59
CA GLU A 257 4.11 -5.46 -7.67
C GLU A 257 3.52 -4.27 -6.90
N PHE A 258 2.55 -3.57 -7.49
CA PHE A 258 1.86 -2.47 -6.81
C PHE A 258 1.08 -2.95 -5.57
N LEU A 259 0.70 -4.22 -5.45
CA LEU A 259 -0.04 -4.72 -4.28
C LEU A 259 0.76 -4.60 -2.97
N VAL A 260 2.08 -4.71 -3.08
CA VAL A 260 3.03 -4.71 -1.95
C VAL A 260 3.85 -3.44 -1.86
N ALA A 261 3.65 -2.50 -2.78
CA ALA A 261 4.31 -1.20 -2.73
C ALA A 261 3.75 -0.34 -1.57
N ASN A 262 4.63 0.25 -0.77
CA ASN A 262 4.26 1.04 0.40
C ASN A 262 3.34 2.21 0.01
N PRO A 263 2.10 2.26 0.52
CA PRO A 263 1.16 3.29 0.13
C PRO A 263 1.42 4.63 0.83
N CYS A 264 2.17 4.66 1.94
CA CYS A 264 2.46 5.89 2.67
C CYS A 264 3.72 6.57 2.14
N PHE A 265 4.78 5.81 1.93
CA PHE A 265 6.09 6.29 1.49
C PHE A 265 6.33 5.89 0.04
N VAL A 266 5.89 6.73 -0.90
CA VAL A 266 5.92 6.43 -2.34
C VAL A 266 7.19 7.03 -2.96
N PRO A 267 8.14 6.21 -3.43
CA PRO A 267 9.36 6.73 -4.08
C PRO A 267 9.03 7.64 -5.27
N GLY A 268 9.69 8.80 -5.31
CA GLY A 268 9.52 9.81 -6.36
C GLY A 268 8.24 10.66 -6.28
N LEU A 269 7.30 10.38 -5.37
CA LEU A 269 6.09 11.19 -5.24
C LEU A 269 6.41 12.60 -4.71
N ASP A 270 7.26 12.71 -3.69
CA ASP A 270 7.60 14.01 -3.11
C ASP A 270 8.28 14.93 -4.12
N ASP A 271 9.25 14.42 -4.88
CA ASP A 271 9.93 15.18 -5.93
C ASP A 271 8.96 15.64 -7.01
N LEU A 272 8.04 14.75 -7.42
CA LEU A 272 6.98 15.07 -8.36
C LEU A 272 6.11 16.20 -7.81
N LEU A 273 5.62 16.10 -6.57
CA LEU A 273 4.80 17.12 -5.95
C LEU A 273 5.56 18.44 -5.75
N GLN A 274 6.83 18.40 -5.37
CA GLN A 274 7.69 19.60 -5.29
C GLN A 274 7.79 20.32 -6.64
N SER A 275 7.89 19.58 -7.74
CA SER A 275 7.95 20.17 -9.08
C SER A 275 6.68 20.94 -9.47
N THR A 276 5.56 20.71 -8.77
CA THR A 276 4.27 21.40 -8.99
C THR A 276 4.04 22.61 -8.09
N GLN A 277 4.94 22.82 -7.12
CA GLN A 277 4.93 23.98 -6.24
C GLN A 277 5.76 25.11 -6.86
N ASN A 278 5.31 26.36 -6.70
CA ASN A 278 5.89 27.59 -7.23
C ASN A 278 5.57 27.91 -8.69
N VAL A 279 4.62 28.83 -8.84
CA VAL A 279 4.41 29.59 -10.07
C VAL A 279 4.24 31.07 -9.72
N GLU A 280 5.36 31.76 -9.42
CA GLU A 280 5.44 33.21 -9.69
C GLU A 280 5.70 33.47 -11.20
N HIS A 281 5.88 32.44 -12.03
CA HIS A 281 6.45 32.59 -13.38
C HIS A 281 5.71 31.94 -14.57
N THR A 282 4.47 31.45 -14.41
CA THR A 282 3.70 30.85 -15.52
C THR A 282 2.47 31.66 -15.91
N LEU A 283 2.20 32.78 -15.24
CA LEU A 283 1.36 33.85 -15.82
C LEU A 283 2.07 34.62 -16.95
N GLY A 284 3.38 34.41 -17.13
CA GLY A 284 4.18 34.97 -18.23
C GLY A 284 4.54 33.99 -19.35
N ASN A 285 4.34 32.68 -19.16
CA ASN A 285 4.79 31.64 -20.09
C ASN A 285 3.75 30.54 -20.35
N GLU A 286 2.46 30.90 -20.30
CA GLU A 286 1.37 30.20 -21.00
C GLU A 286 1.56 30.34 -22.52
N SER A 287 2.62 29.74 -23.05
CA SER A 287 2.83 29.54 -24.48
C SER A 287 3.86 28.43 -24.70
N SER A 288 3.61 27.21 -24.21
CA SER A 288 4.40 26.04 -24.67
C SER A 288 3.71 24.67 -24.59
N LEU A 289 2.44 24.58 -24.22
CA LEU A 289 1.64 23.35 -24.40
C LEU A 289 0.39 23.61 -25.25
N SER A 290 0.60 24.22 -26.44
CA SER A 290 -0.17 24.00 -27.68
C SER A 290 0.23 25.04 -28.72
N GLY A 291 0.73 24.60 -29.87
CA GLY A 291 1.03 25.44 -31.03
C GLY A 291 -0.20 25.93 -31.78
N THR A 292 -1.18 26.51 -31.09
CA THR A 292 -2.37 27.06 -31.74
C THR A 292 -2.83 28.32 -31.01
N THR A 293 -2.68 29.47 -31.68
CA THR A 293 -3.23 30.78 -31.29
C THR A 293 -4.76 30.78 -31.38
N ILE A 294 -5.43 30.06 -30.47
CA ILE A 294 -6.89 30.07 -30.37
C ILE A 294 -7.30 31.31 -29.59
N SER A 295 -8.10 32.18 -30.22
CA SER A 295 -8.66 33.36 -29.55
C SER A 295 -9.51 32.93 -28.34
N THR A 296 -9.08 33.33 -27.14
CA THR A 296 -9.72 33.07 -25.84
C THR A 296 -10.99 33.90 -25.61
N LYS A 297 -11.39 34.75 -26.57
CA LYS A 297 -12.59 35.57 -26.44
C LYS A 297 -13.84 34.68 -26.52
N PRO A 298 -14.79 34.80 -25.56
CA PRO A 298 -16.06 34.08 -25.61
C PRO A 298 -16.79 34.40 -26.91
N ALA A 299 -17.44 33.40 -27.52
CA ALA A 299 -18.33 33.67 -28.63
C ALA A 299 -19.50 34.53 -28.11
N PRO A 300 -19.97 35.57 -28.82
CA PRO A 300 -21.04 36.45 -28.36
C PRO A 300 -22.39 35.72 -28.17
N SER A 301 -22.54 34.51 -28.71
CA SER A 301 -23.71 33.63 -28.54
C SER A 301 -23.55 32.62 -27.40
N ASP A 302 -22.41 32.58 -26.69
CA ASP A 302 -22.16 31.60 -25.64
C ASP A 302 -23.02 31.92 -24.40
N PRO A 303 -23.94 31.02 -23.99
CA PRO A 303 -24.81 31.27 -22.84
C PRO A 303 -24.02 31.44 -21.53
N PHE A 304 -22.86 30.80 -21.39
CA PHE A 304 -22.02 30.90 -20.19
C PHE A 304 -21.35 32.27 -20.06
N SER A 305 -21.21 33.02 -21.16
CA SER A 305 -20.65 34.39 -21.12
C SER A 305 -21.52 35.39 -20.36
N LYS A 306 -22.77 35.01 -20.09
CA LYS A 306 -23.76 35.84 -19.37
C LYS A 306 -23.80 35.55 -17.87
N LEU A 307 -23.10 34.50 -17.41
CA LEU A 307 -23.11 34.10 -16.01
C LEU A 307 -21.95 34.79 -15.25
N PRO A 308 -22.16 35.17 -13.97
CA PRO A 308 -21.08 35.56 -13.09
C PRO A 308 -20.05 34.45 -12.87
N SER A 309 -18.81 34.82 -12.54
CA SER A 309 -17.70 33.88 -12.26
C SER A 309 -18.02 32.87 -11.16
N GLU A 310 -18.81 33.27 -10.17
CA GLU A 310 -19.19 32.45 -9.03
C GLU A 310 -20.16 31.33 -9.47
N MET A 311 -21.11 31.64 -10.34
CA MET A 311 -22.04 30.64 -10.88
C MET A 311 -21.32 29.66 -11.81
N ILE A 312 -20.38 30.16 -12.61
CA ILE A 312 -19.52 29.30 -13.44
C ILE A 312 -18.72 28.36 -12.55
N ARG A 313 -18.09 28.87 -11.49
CA ARG A 313 -17.34 28.05 -10.53
C ARG A 313 -18.23 26.98 -9.89
N GLU A 314 -19.42 27.35 -9.44
CA GLU A 314 -20.38 26.42 -8.84
C GLU A 314 -20.77 25.30 -9.80
N ILE A 315 -21.02 25.61 -11.08
CA ILE A 315 -21.29 24.58 -12.09
C ILE A 315 -20.09 23.64 -12.23
N LEU A 316 -18.88 24.19 -12.32
CA LEU A 316 -17.67 23.40 -12.59
C LEU A 316 -17.32 22.41 -11.47
N ILE A 317 -17.54 22.78 -10.19
CA ILE A 317 -17.22 21.90 -9.06
C ILE A 317 -18.13 20.68 -8.94
N HIS A 318 -19.24 20.62 -9.70
CA HIS A 318 -20.13 19.46 -9.77
C HIS A 318 -19.86 18.54 -10.96
N LEU A 319 -18.97 18.93 -11.88
CA LEU A 319 -18.65 18.15 -13.08
C LEU A 319 -17.46 17.22 -12.85
N SER A 320 -17.47 16.04 -13.47
CA SER A 320 -16.32 15.14 -13.50
C SER A 320 -15.20 15.69 -14.40
N PHE A 321 -13.96 15.20 -14.25
CA PHE A 321 -12.88 15.53 -15.20
C PHE A 321 -13.25 15.24 -16.66
N LYS A 322 -14.01 14.16 -16.91
CA LYS A 322 -14.47 13.80 -18.26
C LYS A 322 -15.46 14.83 -18.79
N ASP A 323 -16.40 15.28 -17.97
CA ASP A 323 -17.40 16.27 -18.38
C ASP A 323 -16.75 17.65 -18.57
N LEU A 324 -15.76 17.99 -17.76
CA LEU A 324 -14.97 19.20 -17.93
C LEU A 324 -14.16 19.18 -19.22
N ALA A 325 -13.53 18.05 -19.55
CA ALA A 325 -12.83 17.88 -20.82
C ALA A 325 -13.80 18.06 -22.01
N ASN A 326 -15.02 17.51 -21.93
CA ASN A 326 -16.04 17.70 -22.96
C ASN A 326 -16.54 19.15 -23.02
N LEU A 327 -16.72 19.81 -21.87
CA LEU A 327 -17.18 21.19 -21.78
C LEU A 327 -16.16 22.16 -22.40
N ARG A 328 -14.86 21.87 -22.29
CA ARG A 328 -13.78 22.61 -22.95
C ARG A 328 -13.85 22.56 -24.47
N LEU A 329 -14.46 21.52 -25.04
CA LEU A 329 -14.66 21.38 -26.49
C LEU A 329 -15.88 22.17 -26.99
N THR A 330 -16.83 22.50 -26.11
CA THR A 330 -18.10 23.16 -26.49
C THR A 330 -18.11 24.66 -26.24
N SER A 331 -17.38 25.15 -25.23
CA SER A 331 -17.30 26.58 -24.92
C SER A 331 -15.87 27.01 -24.59
N ARG A 332 -15.47 28.16 -25.16
CA ARG A 332 -14.13 28.72 -24.98
C ARG A 332 -13.90 29.28 -23.58
N ILE A 333 -14.96 29.56 -22.83
CA ILE A 333 -14.88 30.07 -21.45
C ILE A 333 -14.17 29.06 -20.55
N PHE A 334 -14.27 27.78 -20.85
CA PHE A 334 -13.72 26.71 -20.01
C PHE A 334 -12.32 26.27 -20.41
N LEU A 335 -11.72 26.86 -21.47
CA LEU A 335 -10.39 26.45 -21.95
C LEU A 335 -9.33 26.48 -20.84
N HIS A 336 -9.40 27.47 -19.95
CA HIS A 336 -8.60 27.58 -18.74
C HIS A 336 -9.52 27.42 -17.52
N LEU A 337 -9.32 26.33 -16.76
CA LEU A 337 -10.05 26.10 -15.52
C LEU A 337 -9.38 26.87 -14.37
N PRO A 338 -10.13 27.57 -13.51
CA PRO A 338 -9.55 28.25 -12.35
C PRO A 338 -8.84 27.25 -11.43
N ASN A 339 -7.67 27.62 -10.90
CA ASN A 339 -6.92 26.78 -9.97
C ASN A 339 -7.74 26.30 -8.74
N PRO A 340 -8.60 27.14 -8.12
CA PRO A 340 -9.48 26.66 -7.04
C PRO A 340 -10.47 25.59 -7.48
N VAL A 341 -10.94 25.59 -8.73
CA VAL A 341 -11.81 24.53 -9.26
C VAL A 341 -11.02 23.23 -9.39
N LEU A 342 -9.82 23.30 -9.97
CA LEU A 342 -8.92 22.15 -10.11
C LEU A 342 -8.56 21.54 -8.75
N TYR A 343 -8.37 22.35 -7.72
CA TYR A 343 -8.23 21.90 -6.35
C TYR A 343 -9.43 21.08 -5.87
N GLU A 344 -10.64 21.65 -5.91
CA GLU A 344 -11.84 20.96 -5.41
C GLU A 344 -12.06 19.63 -6.14
N LEU A 345 -11.81 19.60 -7.44
CA LEU A 345 -11.89 18.38 -8.25
C LEU A 345 -10.83 17.35 -7.85
N THR A 346 -9.61 17.79 -7.54
CA THR A 346 -8.53 16.90 -7.09
C THR A 346 -8.89 16.25 -5.76
N VAL A 347 -9.39 17.03 -4.81
CA VAL A 347 -9.84 16.50 -3.50
C VAL A 347 -11.01 15.55 -3.67
N ARG A 348 -11.98 15.87 -4.53
CA ARG A 348 -13.19 15.07 -4.74
C ARG A 348 -12.94 13.77 -5.51
N ASP A 349 -12.20 13.83 -6.61
CA ASP A 349 -12.04 12.71 -7.56
C ASP A 349 -10.80 11.85 -7.24
N THR A 350 -9.81 12.42 -6.53
CA THR A 350 -8.61 11.71 -6.08
C THR A 350 -8.36 11.90 -4.58
N PRO A 351 -9.33 11.57 -3.70
CA PRO A 351 -9.18 11.80 -2.26
C PRO A 351 -8.05 10.97 -1.64
N TRP A 352 -7.62 9.89 -2.30
CA TRP A 352 -6.44 9.11 -1.92
C TRP A 352 -5.11 9.88 -2.11
N LEU A 353 -5.07 10.97 -2.88
CA LEU A 353 -3.94 11.92 -2.90
C LEU A 353 -4.09 12.90 -1.73
N TYR A 354 -3.93 12.37 -0.51
CA TYR A 354 -4.25 13.09 0.71
C TYR A 354 -3.31 14.25 1.01
N GLU A 355 -2.16 14.35 0.34
CA GLU A 355 -1.27 15.52 0.35
C GLU A 355 -2.01 16.81 -0.08
N ALA A 356 -3.15 16.67 -0.78
CA ALA A 356 -3.97 17.80 -1.17
C ALA A 356 -4.88 18.36 -0.06
N TRP A 357 -5.19 17.61 0.98
CA TRP A 357 -6.25 18.01 1.93
C TRP A 357 -6.06 17.55 3.38
N SER A 358 -5.17 16.60 3.67
CA SER A 358 -4.98 16.04 5.00
C SER A 358 -3.63 16.41 5.59
N SER A 359 -3.65 17.02 6.78
CA SER A 359 -2.48 17.21 7.63
C SER A 359 -2.31 16.11 8.67
N LEU A 360 -3.10 15.03 8.59
CA LEU A 360 -3.02 13.93 9.54
C LEU A 360 -1.63 13.31 9.48
N LEU A 361 -0.93 13.28 10.62
CA LEU A 361 0.39 12.68 10.73
C LEU A 361 0.30 11.16 10.54
N ILE A 362 1.34 10.56 9.96
CA ILE A 362 1.49 9.11 9.85
C ILE A 362 2.00 8.60 11.20
N SER A 363 1.35 7.59 11.77
CA SER A 363 1.82 6.95 13.00
C SER A 363 3.24 6.41 12.83
N PHE A 364 4.06 6.48 13.87
CA PHE A 364 5.38 5.85 13.88
C PHE A 364 5.31 4.33 13.65
N TRP A 365 4.19 3.69 14.02
CA TRP A 365 3.93 2.28 13.73
C TRP A 365 4.00 1.94 12.24
N ALA A 366 3.75 2.91 11.36
CA ALA A 366 3.84 2.73 9.92
C ALA A 366 5.22 3.06 9.33
N THR A 367 6.17 3.52 10.16
CA THR A 367 7.50 3.99 9.73
C THR A 367 8.63 3.07 10.15
N THR A 368 8.33 1.91 10.70
CA THR A 368 9.32 0.98 11.24
C THR A 368 8.80 -0.46 11.18
N THR A 369 9.64 -1.42 11.55
CA THR A 369 9.32 -2.85 11.61
C THR A 369 9.55 -3.42 13.01
N GLN A 370 9.10 -4.65 13.26
CA GLN A 370 9.40 -5.35 14.51
C GLN A 370 10.91 -5.48 14.71
N ALA A 371 11.64 -5.94 13.69
CA ALA A 371 13.08 -6.17 13.76
C ALA A 371 13.88 -4.88 14.06
N GLU A 372 13.47 -3.73 13.51
CA GLU A 372 14.11 -2.45 13.80
C GLU A 372 13.90 -2.00 15.25
N ILE A 373 12.67 -2.20 15.76
CA ILE A 373 12.33 -1.90 17.16
C ILE A 373 13.17 -2.77 18.11
N GLU A 374 13.23 -4.07 17.84
CA GLU A 374 14.00 -5.01 18.66
C GLU A 374 15.49 -4.65 18.68
N GLN A 375 16.08 -4.33 17.53
CA GLN A 375 17.46 -3.86 17.45
C GLN A 375 17.71 -2.58 18.28
N GLU A 376 16.77 -1.64 18.29
CA GLU A 376 16.91 -0.41 19.08
C GLU A 376 16.80 -0.69 20.58
N ILE A 377 15.88 -1.58 20.98
CA ILE A 377 15.74 -2.02 22.39
C ILE A 377 17.02 -2.74 22.84
N GLU A 378 17.56 -3.66 22.03
CA GLU A 378 18.80 -4.39 22.31
C GLU A 378 20.01 -3.46 22.49
N ARG A 379 20.04 -2.35 21.75
CA ARG A 379 21.07 -1.30 21.89
C ARG A 379 20.88 -0.42 23.14
N GLY A 380 19.84 -0.66 23.93
CA GLY A 380 19.49 0.16 25.10
C GLY A 380 18.89 1.52 24.73
N GLY A 381 18.41 1.66 23.49
CA GLY A 381 17.72 2.84 23.00
C GLY A 381 16.29 2.96 23.55
N SER A 382 15.66 4.10 23.28
CA SER A 382 14.23 4.31 23.55
C SER A 382 13.50 4.41 22.22
N ILE A 383 12.38 3.68 22.08
CA ILE A 383 11.57 3.68 20.87
C ILE A 383 11.07 5.10 20.62
N ARG A 384 11.48 5.68 19.49
CA ARG A 384 11.03 7.01 19.07
C ARG A 384 9.63 6.90 18.50
N THR A 385 8.64 7.31 19.28
CA THR A 385 7.22 7.26 18.89
C THR A 385 6.77 8.52 18.14
N THR A 386 7.71 9.27 17.55
CA THR A 386 7.39 10.53 16.86
C THR A 386 6.64 10.25 15.55
N PRO A 387 5.41 10.76 15.38
CA PRO A 387 4.67 10.60 14.14
C PRO A 387 5.39 11.28 12.96
N HIS A 388 5.26 10.73 11.76
CA HIS A 388 5.86 11.28 10.56
C HIS A 388 4.95 12.34 9.91
N PRO A 389 5.48 13.54 9.59
CA PRO A 389 4.68 14.60 8.98
C PRO A 389 4.29 14.25 7.54
N VAL A 390 3.07 14.62 7.16
CA VAL A 390 2.63 14.57 5.76
C VAL A 390 2.85 15.93 5.12
N LYS A 391 3.36 15.92 3.89
CA LYS A 391 3.50 17.14 3.09
C LYS A 391 2.12 17.63 2.62
N LEU A 392 1.61 18.67 3.27
CA LEU A 392 0.39 19.34 2.83
C LEU A 392 0.69 20.37 1.73
N LEU A 393 0.04 20.22 0.58
CA LEU A 393 0.16 21.14 -0.54
C LEU A 393 -0.66 22.43 -0.30
N SER A 394 -0.08 23.56 -0.68
CA SER A 394 -0.73 24.87 -0.56
C SER A 394 -1.82 25.01 -1.64
N LYS A 395 -3.06 25.22 -1.21
CA LYS A 395 -4.21 25.42 -2.12
C LYS A 395 -3.98 26.53 -3.14
N GLY A 396 -3.27 27.59 -2.75
CA GLY A 396 -3.02 28.77 -3.59
C GLY A 396 -1.75 28.70 -4.45
N GLU A 397 -0.71 28.04 -3.97
CA GLU A 397 0.62 28.05 -4.61
C GLU A 397 0.90 26.80 -5.45
N THR A 398 0.06 25.77 -5.32
CA THR A 398 0.14 24.53 -6.11
C THR A 398 -0.58 24.69 -7.45
N ASP A 399 0.09 24.31 -8.53
CA ASP A 399 -0.52 24.15 -9.85
C ASP A 399 -1.25 22.80 -9.93
N TRP A 400 -2.56 22.81 -9.66
CA TRP A 400 -3.37 21.59 -9.59
C TRP A 400 -3.54 20.90 -10.95
N LEU A 401 -3.45 21.64 -12.06
CA LEU A 401 -3.44 21.03 -13.39
C LEU A 401 -2.15 20.24 -13.60
N ARG A 402 -1.01 20.82 -13.23
CA ARG A 402 0.29 20.15 -13.33
C ARG A 402 0.38 18.93 -12.42
N VAL A 403 -0.19 18.97 -11.22
CA VAL A 403 -0.32 17.78 -10.35
C VAL A 403 -1.02 16.65 -11.10
N GLN A 404 -2.18 16.92 -11.70
CA GLN A 404 -2.94 15.90 -12.43
C GLN A 404 -2.17 15.34 -13.62
N VAL A 405 -1.50 16.21 -14.38
CA VAL A 405 -0.69 15.82 -15.54
C VAL A 405 0.49 14.96 -15.11
N GLU A 406 1.27 15.37 -14.11
CA GLU A 406 2.45 14.64 -13.68
C GLU A 406 2.09 13.32 -13.00
N VAL A 407 1.05 13.28 -12.16
CA VAL A 407 0.56 12.01 -11.58
C VAL A 407 0.10 11.05 -12.68
N SER A 408 -0.65 11.54 -13.68
CA SER A 408 -1.12 10.70 -14.79
C SER A 408 0.04 10.19 -15.65
N LYS A 409 1.02 11.05 -15.94
CA LYS A 409 2.20 10.73 -16.75
C LYS A 409 3.10 9.69 -16.08
N ASN A 410 3.26 9.79 -14.76
CA ASN A 410 4.14 8.92 -13.98
C ASN A 410 3.36 7.76 -13.29
N TRP A 411 2.09 7.56 -13.62
CA TRP A 411 1.22 6.59 -12.93
C TRP A 411 1.84 5.20 -12.82
N LYS A 412 2.43 4.70 -13.92
CA LYS A 412 3.04 3.36 -13.98
C LYS A 412 4.24 3.16 -13.05
N THR A 413 4.96 4.23 -12.70
CA THR A 413 6.14 4.15 -11.82
C THR A 413 5.79 4.41 -10.36
N LEU A 414 4.67 5.08 -10.10
CA LEU A 414 4.18 5.39 -8.75
C LEU A 414 3.41 4.21 -8.14
N LEU A 415 4.06 3.04 -8.04
CA LEU A 415 3.43 1.80 -7.57
C LEU A 415 2.75 1.95 -6.20
N GLY A 416 3.41 2.63 -5.25
CA GLY A 416 2.82 2.90 -3.93
C GLY A 416 1.55 3.77 -4.00
N LEU A 417 1.48 4.71 -4.96
CA LEU A 417 0.28 5.53 -5.17
C LEU A 417 -0.85 4.72 -5.83
N GLN A 418 -0.50 3.78 -6.72
CA GLN A 418 -1.47 2.80 -7.25
C GLN A 418 -2.03 1.93 -6.11
N ASN A 419 -1.17 1.44 -5.21
CA ASN A 419 -1.60 0.68 -4.03
C ASN A 419 -2.49 1.51 -3.13
N ARG A 420 -2.10 2.77 -2.87
CA ARG A 420 -2.86 3.70 -2.04
C ARG A 420 -4.27 3.89 -2.60
N ARG A 421 -4.42 4.10 -3.91
CA ARG A 421 -5.72 4.21 -4.57
C ARG A 421 -6.56 2.94 -4.43
N ARG A 422 -5.92 1.77 -4.54
CA ARG A 422 -6.58 0.46 -4.37
C ARG A 422 -7.09 0.29 -2.94
N ILE A 423 -6.21 0.44 -1.95
CA ILE A 423 -6.55 0.33 -0.51
C ILE A 423 -7.62 1.34 -0.14
N TRP A 424 -7.56 2.55 -0.69
CA TRP A 424 -8.63 3.54 -0.51
C TRP A 424 -9.99 3.01 -1.00
N GLY A 425 -10.03 2.32 -2.14
CA GLY A 425 -11.23 1.64 -2.62
C GLY A 425 -11.76 0.61 -1.63
N ASP A 426 -10.88 -0.23 -1.07
CA ASP A 426 -11.22 -1.22 -0.05
C ASP A 426 -11.77 -0.52 1.22
N CYS A 427 -11.11 0.55 1.69
CA CYS A 427 -11.59 1.35 2.83
C CYS A 427 -12.96 1.99 2.57
N GLN A 428 -13.22 2.49 1.36
CA GLN A 428 -14.52 3.07 1.01
C GLN A 428 -15.62 2.02 1.03
N GLU A 429 -15.33 0.80 0.58
CA GLU A 429 -16.28 -0.31 0.67
C GLU A 429 -16.57 -0.72 2.12
N ILE A 430 -15.54 -0.81 2.97
CA ILE A 430 -15.71 -1.01 4.41
C ILE A 430 -16.65 0.06 5.00
N LEU A 431 -16.40 1.33 4.68
CA LEU A 431 -17.20 2.45 5.17
C LEU A 431 -18.63 2.44 4.60
N ASN A 432 -18.85 1.96 3.37
CA ASN A 432 -20.19 1.77 2.82
C ASN A 432 -20.98 0.74 3.63
N ARG A 433 -20.35 -0.39 3.99
CA ARG A 433 -20.97 -1.44 4.81
C ARG A 433 -21.25 -0.95 6.23
N VAL A 434 -20.32 -0.20 6.83
CA VAL A 434 -20.53 0.48 8.12
C VAL A 434 -21.75 1.42 8.05
N ASP A 435 -21.85 2.27 7.03
CA ASP A 435 -22.98 3.18 6.82
C ASP A 435 -24.31 2.42 6.68
N GLU A 436 -24.27 1.25 6.04
CA GLU A 436 -25.45 0.38 5.93
C GLU A 436 -25.85 -0.20 7.29
N TYR A 437 -24.90 -0.72 8.06
CA TYR A 437 -25.16 -1.27 9.40
C TYR A 437 -25.61 -0.22 10.40
N ARG A 438 -25.11 1.01 10.30
CA ARG A 438 -25.62 2.17 11.05
C ARG A 438 -27.07 2.47 10.74
N LYS A 439 -27.46 2.47 9.47
CA LYS A 439 -28.86 2.65 9.05
C LYS A 439 -29.76 1.52 9.55
N GLN A 440 -29.22 0.32 9.71
CA GLN A 440 -29.92 -0.85 10.26
C GLN A 440 -29.95 -0.86 11.81
N GLY A 441 -29.22 0.02 12.49
CA GLY A 441 -29.10 0.05 13.95
C GLY A 441 -28.32 -1.12 14.55
N LYS A 442 -27.42 -1.74 13.77
CA LYS A 442 -26.50 -2.80 14.23
C LYS A 442 -25.21 -2.23 14.82
N ILE A 443 -24.87 -1.00 14.41
CA ILE A 443 -23.82 -0.12 14.91
C ILE A 443 -24.50 1.19 15.25
#